data_AF-A0A959RZ56-F1
#
_entry.id   AF-A0A959RZ56-F1
#
_cell.length_a   1.000
_cell.length_b   1.000
_cell.length_c   1.000
_cell.angle_alpha   90.00
_cell.angle_beta   90.00
_cell.angle_gamma   90.00
#
_symmetry.space_group_name_H-M   'P 1'
#
loop_
_entity.id
_entity.type
_entity.pdbx_description
1 polymer ?
#
loop_
_entity_poly.entity_id
_entity_poly.type
_entity_poly.pdbx_seq_one_letter_code
_entity_poly.pdbx_strand_id
1 'polypeptide(L)'
;MSNNLRYPAEWEKHKSTIICWPHQKEDWPGKFMPIHWVYTEIVKYLVRGEIVRIIVQSKNHQDKVKSYLNRAHVPFDNVDFIVAKTDRGWMRDSSPSFVTIGNKTKAIEFTFNGWAKYTNHKLDRKIPNVLAKR
;
A
#
# COMPACT_ATOMS: atom_id res chain seq x y z
N MET A 1 1.88 -0.12 34.35
CA MET A 1 2.72 -0.99 33.50
C MET A 1 2.89 -0.30 32.16
N SER A 2 4.11 0.10 31.80
CA SER A 2 4.40 0.59 30.46
C SER A 2 4.20 -0.56 29.48
N ASN A 3 3.17 -0.48 28.64
CA ASN A 3 3.05 -1.41 27.52
C ASN A 3 4.29 -1.20 26.65
N ASN A 4 5.13 -2.23 26.53
CA ASN A 4 6.40 -2.19 25.81
C ASN A 4 6.12 -2.14 24.29
N LEU A 5 5.64 -0.98 23.83
CA LEU A 5 5.32 -0.69 22.44
C LEU A 5 6.62 -0.56 21.66
N ARG A 6 6.78 -1.36 20.63
CA ARG A 6 7.98 -1.34 19.78
C ARG A 6 7.58 -1.16 18.34
N TYR A 7 8.25 -0.25 17.65
CA TYR A 7 8.19 -0.18 16.19
C TYR A 7 9.28 -1.10 15.64
N PRO A 8 8.93 -2.21 14.97
CA PRO A 8 9.91 -3.12 14.40
C PRO A 8 10.74 -2.41 13.33
N ALA A 9 12.00 -2.80 13.21
CA ALA A 9 12.84 -2.35 12.13
C ALA A 9 12.42 -2.97 10.79
N GLU A 10 12.66 -2.27 9.69
CA GLU A 10 12.23 -2.68 8.34
C GLU A 10 12.99 -3.90 7.78
N TRP A 11 14.03 -4.38 8.46
CA TRP A 11 14.73 -5.62 8.10
C TRP A 11 14.24 -6.83 8.89
N GLU A 12 13.32 -6.64 9.85
CA GLU A 12 12.71 -7.75 10.57
C GLU A 12 11.69 -8.48 9.69
N LYS A 13 11.28 -9.68 10.12
CA LYS A 13 10.36 -10.50 9.33
C LYS A 13 9.03 -9.77 9.09
N HIS A 14 8.68 -9.62 7.82
CA HIS A 14 7.41 -9.02 7.41
C HIS A 14 6.32 -10.07 7.18
N LYS A 15 5.06 -9.66 7.36
CA LYS A 15 3.87 -10.40 6.89
C LYS A 15 3.52 -10.01 5.44
N SER A 16 3.67 -8.74 5.11
CA SER A 16 3.29 -8.19 3.81
C SER A 16 3.89 -6.81 3.57
N THR A 17 4.11 -6.46 2.31
CA THR A 17 4.29 -5.09 1.86
C THR A 17 2.98 -4.52 1.31
N ILE A 18 2.70 -3.24 1.61
CA ILE A 18 1.47 -2.54 1.22
C ILE A 18 1.81 -1.48 0.18
N ILE A 19 1.14 -1.53 -0.97
CA ILE A 19 1.26 -0.53 -2.03
C ILE A 19 -0.11 -0.07 -2.49
N CYS A 20 -0.21 1.17 -2.98
CA CYS A 20 -1.40 1.64 -3.68
C CYS A 20 -1.05 1.77 -5.16
N TRP A 21 -1.83 1.13 -6.02
CA TRP A 21 -1.55 1.15 -7.45
C TRP A 21 -1.73 2.58 -8.00
N PRO A 22 -0.81 3.08 -8.84
CA PRO A 22 -0.88 4.43 -9.38
C PRO A 22 -2.22 4.71 -10.05
N HIS A 23 -2.87 5.79 -9.64
CA HIS A 23 -4.15 6.23 -10.21
C HIS A 23 -4.25 7.75 -10.31
N GLN A 24 -3.52 8.48 -9.45
CA GLN A 24 -3.44 9.93 -9.54
C GLN A 24 -2.39 10.34 -10.60
N LYS A 25 -2.84 11.00 -11.68
CA LYS A 25 -1.99 11.38 -12.81
C LYS A 25 -1.03 12.52 -12.49
N GLU A 26 -1.48 13.45 -11.64
CA GLU A 26 -0.72 14.63 -11.22
C GLU A 26 0.55 14.27 -10.43
N ASP A 27 0.58 13.08 -9.82
CA ASP A 27 1.78 12.56 -9.15
C ASP A 27 2.87 12.14 -10.16
N TRP A 28 2.50 11.94 -11.44
CA TRP A 28 3.37 11.43 -12.50
C TRP A 28 3.20 12.23 -13.81
N PRO A 29 3.49 13.56 -13.81
CA PRO A 29 3.26 14.42 -14.96
C PRO A 29 4.05 13.94 -16.19
N GLY A 30 3.34 13.68 -17.28
CA GLY A 30 3.92 13.13 -18.52
C GLY A 30 4.40 11.67 -18.44
N LYS A 31 4.31 11.01 -17.28
CA LYS A 31 4.88 9.67 -17.03
C LYS A 31 3.87 8.66 -16.45
N PHE A 32 2.58 8.99 -16.51
CA PHE A 32 1.54 8.12 -15.96
C PHE A 32 1.36 6.78 -16.68
N MET A 33 1.66 6.68 -17.98
CA MET A 33 1.61 5.39 -18.67
C MET A 33 2.76 4.45 -18.24
N PRO A 34 4.03 4.91 -18.19
CA PRO A 34 5.14 4.10 -17.69
C PRO A 34 5.04 3.63 -16.23
N ILE A 35 4.46 4.41 -15.32
CA ILE A 35 4.51 4.09 -13.88
C ILE A 35 3.84 2.76 -13.53
N HIS A 36 2.83 2.34 -14.30
CA HIS A 36 2.20 1.03 -14.12
C HIS A 36 3.19 -0.13 -14.32
N TRP A 37 4.14 0.00 -15.25
CA TRP A 37 5.18 -1.00 -15.47
C TRP A 37 6.23 -1.00 -14.37
N VAL A 38 6.57 0.18 -13.82
CA VAL A 38 7.45 0.27 -12.65
C VAL A 38 6.83 -0.44 -11.45
N TYR A 39 5.55 -0.17 -11.16
CA TYR A 39 4.85 -0.87 -10.07
C TYR A 39 4.69 -2.36 -10.34
N THR A 40 4.53 -2.77 -11.60
CA THR A 40 4.52 -4.18 -11.99
C THR A 40 5.84 -4.87 -11.62
N GLU A 41 6.97 -4.25 -11.93
CA GLU A 41 8.29 -4.78 -11.56
C GLU A 41 8.47 -4.82 -10.04
N ILE A 42 8.06 -3.78 -9.31
CA ILE A 42 8.09 -3.77 -7.84
C ILE A 42 7.31 -4.97 -7.29
N VAL A 43 6.07 -5.19 -7.73
CA VAL A 43 5.26 -6.34 -7.30
C VAL A 43 5.97 -7.65 -7.65
N LYS A 44 6.49 -7.79 -8.87
CA LYS A 44 7.19 -8.99 -9.35
C LYS A 44 8.37 -9.42 -8.47
N TYR A 45 9.07 -8.46 -7.86
CA TYR A 45 10.15 -8.76 -6.93
C TYR A 45 9.63 -9.06 -5.52
N LEU A 46 8.67 -8.27 -5.03
CA LEU A 46 8.13 -8.43 -3.67
C LEU A 46 7.40 -9.76 -3.46
N VAL A 47 6.60 -10.21 -4.44
CA VAL A 47 5.79 -11.45 -4.31
C VAL A 47 6.63 -12.71 -4.11
N ARG A 48 7.95 -12.66 -4.33
CA ARG A 48 8.87 -13.78 -4.10
C ARG A 48 9.18 -13.99 -2.62
N GLY A 49 9.09 -12.93 -1.82
CA GLY A 49 9.45 -12.94 -0.40
C GLY A 49 8.26 -12.90 0.55
N GLU A 50 7.17 -12.22 0.15
CA GLU A 50 6.04 -11.95 1.05
C GLU A 50 4.75 -11.62 0.30
N ILE A 51 3.65 -11.48 1.06
CA ILE A 51 2.36 -11.02 0.53
C ILE A 51 2.49 -9.56 0.10
N VAL A 52 2.01 -9.23 -1.09
CA VAL A 52 1.89 -7.86 -1.59
C VAL A 52 0.42 -7.47 -1.56
N ARG A 53 0.10 -6.54 -0.66
CA ARG A 53 -1.24 -5.96 -0.51
C ARG A 53 -1.37 -4.75 -1.41
N ILE A 54 -2.14 -4.89 -2.48
CA ILE A 54 -2.31 -3.86 -3.51
C ILE A 54 -3.66 -3.17 -3.32
N ILE A 55 -3.61 -1.90 -2.93
CA ILE A 55 -4.79 -1.04 -2.86
C ILE A 55 -5.17 -0.60 -4.28
N VAL A 56 -6.45 -0.79 -4.62
CA VAL A 56 -7.04 -0.46 -5.92
C VAL A 56 -8.34 0.31 -5.75
N GLN A 57 -8.59 1.23 -6.68
CA GLN A 57 -9.70 2.20 -6.61
C GLN A 57 -11.10 1.60 -6.82
N SER A 58 -11.19 0.41 -7.41
CA SER A 58 -12.43 -0.30 -7.73
C SER A 58 -12.12 -1.71 -8.24
N LYS A 59 -13.16 -2.53 -8.44
CA LYS A 59 -13.00 -3.84 -9.10
C LYS A 59 -12.47 -3.71 -10.53
N ASN A 60 -13.01 -2.78 -11.32
CA ASN A 60 -12.51 -2.54 -12.68
C ASN A 60 -11.05 -2.07 -12.68
N HIS A 61 -10.63 -1.30 -11.67
CA HIS A 61 -9.21 -0.94 -11.53
C HIS A 61 -8.38 -2.19 -11.19
N GLN A 62 -8.87 -3.06 -10.28
CA GLN A 62 -8.24 -4.35 -9.99
C GLN A 62 -7.98 -5.16 -11.26
N ASP A 63 -8.97 -5.27 -12.16
CA ASP A 63 -8.84 -6.06 -13.39
C ASP A 63 -7.78 -5.48 -14.34
N LYS A 64 -7.65 -4.15 -14.38
CA LYS A 64 -6.54 -3.48 -15.09
C LYS A 64 -5.19 -3.78 -14.44
N VAL A 65 -5.10 -3.77 -13.11
CA VAL A 65 -3.85 -4.15 -12.41
C VAL A 65 -3.49 -5.60 -12.73
N LYS A 66 -4.46 -6.51 -12.66
CA LYS A 66 -4.27 -7.92 -13.03
C LYS A 66 -3.73 -8.07 -14.44
N SER A 67 -4.20 -7.29 -15.41
CA SER A 67 -3.69 -7.39 -16.79
C SER A 67 -2.21 -6.97 -16.91
N TYR A 68 -1.77 -5.95 -16.18
CA TYR A 68 -0.34 -5.60 -16.10
C TYR A 68 0.50 -6.71 -15.47
N LEU A 69 0.06 -7.22 -14.31
CA LEU A 69 0.75 -8.29 -13.58
C LEU A 69 0.82 -9.59 -14.42
N ASN A 70 -0.28 -9.96 -15.09
CA ASN A 70 -0.33 -11.12 -16.01
C ASN A 70 0.66 -10.97 -17.17
N ARG A 71 0.72 -9.80 -17.82
CA ARG A 71 1.65 -9.55 -18.94
C ARG A 71 3.12 -9.67 -18.53
N ALA A 72 3.43 -9.42 -17.25
CA ALA A 72 4.77 -9.57 -16.69
C ALA A 72 5.03 -10.95 -16.04
N HIS A 73 4.06 -11.87 -16.13
CA HIS A 73 4.10 -13.22 -15.56
C HIS A 73 4.31 -13.23 -14.04
N VAL A 74 3.66 -12.29 -13.34
CA VAL A 74 3.69 -12.22 -11.88
C VAL A 74 2.74 -13.28 -11.29
N PRO A 75 3.20 -14.19 -10.41
CA PRO A 75 2.33 -15.14 -9.73
C PRO A 75 1.40 -14.42 -8.74
N PHE A 76 0.16 -14.91 -8.61
CA PHE A 76 -0.87 -14.28 -7.78
C PHE A 76 -0.97 -14.85 -6.36
N ASP A 77 -0.24 -15.92 -6.04
CA ASP A 77 -0.35 -16.62 -4.75
C ASP A 77 -0.09 -15.68 -3.56
N ASN A 78 0.85 -14.75 -3.74
CA ASN A 78 1.21 -13.74 -2.76
C ASN A 78 0.63 -12.36 -3.09
N VAL A 79 -0.42 -12.24 -3.90
CA VAL A 79 -1.07 -10.96 -4.23
C VAL A 79 -2.44 -10.86 -3.55
N ASP A 80 -2.59 -9.91 -2.64
CA ASP A 80 -3.85 -9.59 -1.96
C ASP A 80 -4.37 -8.23 -2.42
N PHE A 81 -5.57 -8.19 -3.00
CA PHE A 81 -6.16 -6.94 -3.49
C PHE A 81 -7.12 -6.33 -2.46
N ILE A 82 -6.94 -5.05 -2.19
CA ILE A 82 -7.79 -4.28 -1.28
C ILE A 82 -8.49 -3.18 -2.09
N VAL A 83 -9.82 -3.28 -2.22
CA VAL A 83 -10.60 -2.25 -2.88
C VAL A 83 -10.87 -1.12 -1.88
N ALA A 84 -10.19 0.01 -2.05
CA ALA A 84 -10.39 1.22 -1.25
C ALA A 84 -10.08 2.47 -2.08
N LYS A 85 -10.86 3.53 -1.86
CA LYS A 85 -10.60 4.82 -2.50
C LYS A 85 -9.48 5.55 -1.78
N THR A 86 -8.58 6.15 -2.54
CA THR A 86 -7.53 7.06 -2.09
C THR A 86 -7.52 8.28 -2.99
N ASP A 87 -7.01 9.40 -2.47
CA ASP A 87 -6.73 10.59 -3.29
C ASP A 87 -5.32 10.47 -3.91
N ARG A 88 -4.37 9.83 -3.21
CA ARG A 88 -2.98 9.64 -3.63
C ARG A 88 -2.48 8.21 -3.37
N GLY A 89 -1.26 7.90 -3.83
CA GLY A 89 -0.70 6.53 -3.80
C GLY A 89 0.33 6.23 -2.71
N TRP A 90 0.62 7.18 -1.81
CA TRP A 90 1.85 7.18 -1.00
C TRP A 90 1.66 6.44 0.32
N MET A 91 1.74 5.11 0.24
CA MET A 91 1.45 4.22 1.37
C MET A 91 2.45 4.33 2.52
N ARG A 92 3.71 4.72 2.27
CA ARG A 92 4.66 4.96 3.36
C ARG A 92 4.17 6.01 4.35
N ASP A 93 3.44 7.02 3.86
CA ASP A 93 3.07 8.20 4.64
C ASP A 93 1.63 8.13 5.15
N SER A 94 0.75 7.45 4.42
CA SER A 94 -0.69 7.36 4.75
C SER A 94 -1.13 6.01 5.30
N SER A 95 -0.29 4.97 5.24
CA SER A 95 -0.57 3.69 5.92
C SER A 95 -0.35 3.81 7.44
N PRO A 96 -0.98 2.94 8.25
CA PRO A 96 -0.70 2.92 9.66
C PRO A 96 0.72 2.45 9.92
N SER A 97 1.33 2.96 10.98
CA SER A 97 2.56 2.38 11.52
C SER A 97 2.21 1.16 12.35
N PHE A 98 2.68 -0.03 11.93
CA PHE A 98 2.47 -1.26 12.67
C PHE A 98 3.50 -1.39 13.80
N VAL A 99 3.02 -1.51 15.03
CA VAL A 99 3.84 -1.68 16.24
C VAL A 99 3.50 -2.99 16.93
N THR A 100 4.45 -3.54 17.67
CA THR A 100 4.26 -4.77 18.46
C THR A 100 4.06 -4.45 19.94
N ILE A 101 3.14 -5.18 20.59
CA ILE A 101 2.96 -5.22 22.04
C ILE A 101 2.99 -6.70 22.45
N GLY A 102 4.12 -7.18 22.96
CA GLY A 102 4.38 -8.62 23.08
C GLY A 102 4.23 -9.31 21.72
N ASN A 103 3.36 -10.31 21.64
CA ASN A 103 3.10 -11.06 20.41
C ASN A 103 1.96 -10.47 19.56
N LYS A 104 1.37 -9.34 19.96
CA LYS A 104 0.27 -8.69 19.24
C LYS A 104 0.79 -7.56 18.36
N THR A 105 0.21 -7.43 17.16
CA THR A 105 0.43 -6.27 16.28
C THR A 105 -0.70 -5.26 16.46
N LYS A 106 -0.36 -3.97 16.53
CA LYS A 106 -1.30 -2.85 16.58
C LYS A 106 -1.00 -1.88 15.44
N ALA A 107 -2.03 -1.39 14.78
CA ALA A 107 -1.94 -0.32 13.80
C ALA A 107 -2.05 1.04 14.50
N ILE A 108 -1.06 1.92 14.33
CA ILE A 108 -1.08 3.30 14.81
C ILE A 108 -1.44 4.22 13.64
N GLU A 109 -2.56 4.93 13.77
CA GLU A 109 -3.01 5.93 12.80
C GLU A 109 -2.38 7.29 13.13
N PHE A 110 -1.47 7.74 12.26
CA PHE A 110 -1.07 9.14 12.20
C PHE A 110 -1.98 9.91 11.23
N THR A 111 -2.20 11.19 11.50
CA THR A 111 -3.00 12.02 10.58
C THR A 111 -2.15 12.43 9.39
N PHE A 112 -2.51 11.96 8.20
CA PHE A 112 -1.91 12.42 6.94
C PHE A 112 -2.63 13.68 6.44
N ASN A 113 -1.85 14.72 6.11
CA ASN A 113 -2.36 16.04 5.68
C ASN A 113 -1.88 16.45 4.27
N GLY A 114 -1.44 15.48 3.44
CA GLY A 114 -0.93 15.77 2.10
C GLY A 114 0.40 16.54 2.10
N TRP A 115 1.27 16.25 3.08
CA TRP A 115 2.54 16.96 3.36
C TRP A 115 2.38 18.48 3.46
N ALA A 116 1.24 18.94 3.96
CA ALA A 116 0.84 20.36 4.00
C ALA A 116 0.83 21.06 2.62
N LYS A 117 0.90 20.31 1.52
CA LYS A 117 1.01 20.83 0.15
C LYS A 117 -0.24 20.59 -0.69
N TYR A 118 -0.86 19.42 -0.54
CA TYR A 118 -1.96 19.01 -1.41
C TYR A 118 -3.28 18.90 -0.66
N THR A 119 -4.34 19.46 -1.22
CA THR A 119 -5.68 19.48 -0.61
C THR A 119 -6.45 18.18 -0.81
N ASN A 120 -6.06 17.35 -1.79
CA ASN A 120 -6.63 16.03 -2.07
C ASN A 120 -5.88 14.93 -1.30
N HIS A 121 -6.20 14.75 -0.01
CA HIS A 121 -5.60 13.72 0.86
C HIS A 121 -6.60 13.13 1.87
N LYS A 122 -7.88 13.54 1.80
CA LYS A 122 -8.89 13.22 2.81
C LYS A 122 -9.28 11.74 2.77
N LEU A 123 -9.22 11.11 1.60
CA LEU A 123 -9.45 9.68 1.45
C LEU A 123 -8.28 8.86 1.98
N ASP A 124 -7.04 9.36 1.84
CA ASP A 124 -5.82 8.69 2.30
C ASP A 124 -5.82 8.51 3.82
N ARG A 125 -6.38 9.48 4.57
CA ARG A 125 -6.57 9.39 6.03
C ARG A 125 -7.41 8.18 6.47
N LYS A 126 -8.22 7.60 5.59
CA LYS A 126 -9.07 6.44 5.92
C LYS A 126 -8.34 5.10 5.79
N ILE A 127 -7.16 5.09 5.16
CA ILE A 127 -6.40 3.87 4.85
C ILE A 127 -5.96 3.09 6.10
N PRO A 128 -5.54 3.73 7.20
CA PRO A 128 -5.28 3.05 8.48
C PRO A 128 -6.43 2.14 8.94
N ASN A 129 -7.66 2.62 8.86
CA ASN A 129 -8.85 1.86 9.25
C ASN A 129 -9.19 0.70 8.30
N VAL A 130 -8.83 0.82 7.02
CA VAL A 130 -8.96 -0.27 6.05
C VAL A 130 -7.94 -1.38 6.34
N LEU A 131 -6.69 -0.99 6.61
CA LEU A 131 -5.57 -1.91 6.81
C LEU A 131 -5.57 -2.58 8.20
N ALA A 132 -6.11 -1.92 9.23
CA ALA A 132 -6.24 -2.50 10.57
C ALA A 132 -7.12 -3.77 10.62
N LYS A 133 -7.90 -4.05 9.55
CA LYS A 133 -8.77 -5.23 9.42
C LYS A 133 -8.10 -6.42 8.71
N ARG A 134 -6.79 -6.36 8.42
CA ARG A 134 -6.02 -7.35 7.63
C ARG A 134 -4.82 -7.91 8.39
#